data_AF-A0A961JL70-F1
#
_entry.id   AF-A0A961JL70-F1
#
_cell.length_a   1.000
_cell.length_b   1.000
_cell.length_c   1.000
_cell.angle_alpha   90.00
_cell.angle_beta   90.00
_cell.angle_gamma   90.00
#
_symmetry.space_group_name_H-M   'P 1'
#
loop_
_entity.id
_entity.type
_entity.pdbx_description
1 polymer ?
#
loop_
_entity_poly.entity_id
_entity_poly.type
_entity_poly.pdbx_seq_one_letter_code
_entity_poly.pdbx_strand_id
1 'polypeptide(L)'
;MISRRRLTAWAGQAAALLFAAMWVILQWHVRPVAGEIPLPQSNLLGYSNADLVALAQNLGPEVLATYKAILTYLDPAFIACFAAFFVLMTWPRRWAMALILAYVAADLTENRLILTALEGPVPLPVQQGSAAYLFTLVKFVLFAGCAVALIWTWRRNVVSRRGGTG
;
A
#
# COMPACT_ATOMS: atom_id res chain seq x y z
N MET A 1 30.13 6.51 7.54
CA MET A 1 29.02 5.72 8.15
C MET A 1 27.75 6.55 8.16
N ILE A 2 26.63 6.05 7.61
CA ILE A 2 25.34 6.76 7.63
C ILE A 2 24.64 6.48 8.96
N SER A 3 24.12 7.52 9.62
CA SER A 3 23.41 7.36 10.90
C SER A 3 22.00 6.80 10.70
N ARG A 4 21.50 6.03 11.68
CA ARG A 4 20.12 5.49 11.68
C ARG A 4 19.07 6.58 11.42
N ARG A 5 19.26 7.78 11.98
CA ARG A 5 18.34 8.91 11.76
C ARG A 5 18.27 9.33 10.29
N ARG A 6 19.41 9.38 9.59
CA ARG A 6 19.45 9.71 8.16
C ARG A 6 18.76 8.63 7.33
N LEU A 7 19.03 7.36 7.62
CA LEU A 7 18.36 6.23 6.95
C LEU A 7 16.84 6.28 7.14
N THR A 8 16.37 6.54 8.37
CA THR A 8 14.94 6.72 8.64
C THR A 8 14.36 7.86 7.81
N ALA A 9 15.02 9.02 7.78
CA ALA A 9 14.53 10.17 7.02
C ALA A 9 14.48 9.87 5.52
N TRP A 10 15.48 9.20 4.96
CA TRP A 10 15.52 8.84 3.54
C TRP A 10 14.45 7.82 3.17
N ALA A 11 14.28 6.76 3.97
CA ALA A 11 13.22 5.77 3.74
C ALA A 11 11.83 6.41 3.80
N GLY A 12 11.60 7.29 4.77
CA GLY A 12 10.33 8.02 4.90
C GLY A 12 10.07 8.97 3.73
N GLN A 13 11.08 9.72 3.29
CA GLN A 13 10.98 10.61 2.12
C GLN A 13 10.71 9.81 0.83
N ALA A 14 11.44 8.71 0.62
CA ALA A 14 11.23 7.85 -0.54
C ALA A 14 9.81 7.28 -0.56
N ALA A 15 9.31 6.78 0.57
CA ALA A 15 7.93 6.30 0.67
C ALA A 15 6.91 7.41 0.37
N ALA A 16 7.10 8.62 0.90
CA ALA A 16 6.21 9.74 0.64
C ALA A 16 6.20 10.17 -0.84
N LEU A 17 7.37 10.22 -1.47
CA LEU A 17 7.50 10.57 -2.90
C LEU A 17 6.85 9.51 -3.79
N LEU A 18 7.07 8.23 -3.50
CA LEU A 18 6.45 7.13 -4.24
C LEU A 18 4.93 7.17 -4.10
N PHE A 19 4.41 7.37 -2.88
CA PHE A 19 2.98 7.52 -2.65
C PHE A 19 2.40 8.72 -3.41
N ALA A 20 3.05 9.88 -3.37
CA ALA A 20 2.61 11.06 -4.09
C ALA A 20 2.62 10.84 -5.61
N ALA A 21 3.66 10.20 -6.15
CA ALA A 21 3.73 9.86 -7.57
C ALA A 21 2.60 8.91 -7.99
N MET A 22 2.38 7.83 -7.24
CA MET A 22 1.26 6.89 -7.49
C MET A 22 -0.08 7.61 -7.44
N TRP A 23 -0.31 8.43 -6.42
CA TRP A 23 -1.54 9.21 -6.30
C TRP A 23 -1.76 10.11 -7.51
N VAL A 24 -0.75 10.85 -7.95
CA VAL A 24 -0.83 11.72 -9.13
C VAL A 24 -1.17 10.92 -10.38
N ILE A 25 -0.48 9.80 -10.63
CA ILE A 25 -0.75 8.95 -11.80
C ILE A 25 -2.18 8.40 -11.74
N LEU A 26 -2.60 7.89 -10.57
CA LEU A 26 -3.95 7.34 -10.40
C LEU A 26 -5.03 8.41 -10.62
N GLN A 27 -4.86 9.61 -10.08
CA GLN A 27 -5.88 10.66 -10.17
C GLN A 27 -5.92 11.37 -11.54
N TRP A 28 -4.76 11.57 -12.18
CA TRP A 28 -4.69 12.38 -13.40
C TRP A 28 -4.63 11.55 -14.68
N HIS A 29 -4.23 10.28 -14.61
CA HIS A 29 -4.11 9.42 -15.78
C HIS A 29 -5.09 8.24 -15.75
N VAL A 30 -5.25 7.56 -14.61
CA VAL A 30 -6.11 6.37 -14.52
C VAL A 30 -7.58 6.71 -14.28
N ARG A 31 -7.87 7.53 -13.26
CA ARG A 31 -9.23 7.87 -12.83
C ARG A 31 -10.10 8.52 -13.92
N PRO A 32 -9.58 9.45 -14.76
CA PRO A 32 -10.39 10.04 -15.82
C PRO A 32 -10.90 9.03 -16.85
N VAL A 33 -10.16 7.93 -17.06
CA VAL A 33 -10.51 6.87 -18.00
C VAL A 33 -11.35 5.78 -17.33
N ALA A 34 -11.04 5.45 -16.07
CA ALA A 34 -11.84 4.51 -15.28
C ALA A 34 -13.29 4.99 -15.06
N GLY A 35 -13.51 6.31 -15.03
CA GLY A 35 -14.80 6.92 -14.74
C GLY A 35 -15.22 6.67 -13.30
N GLU A 36 -16.47 6.23 -13.09
CA GLU A 36 -17.00 5.93 -11.76
C GLU A 36 -16.56 4.56 -11.22
N ILE A 37 -15.95 3.71 -12.05
CA ILE A 37 -15.52 2.37 -11.66
C ILE A 37 -14.51 2.50 -10.50
N PRO A 38 -14.72 1.82 -9.37
CA PRO A 38 -13.83 1.94 -8.23
C PRO A 38 -12.42 1.44 -8.58
N LEU A 39 -11.40 2.18 -8.13
CA LEU A 39 -10.02 1.72 -8.21
C LEU A 39 -9.76 0.79 -7.00
N PRO A 40 -9.48 -0.51 -7.23
CA PRO A 40 -9.33 -1.52 -6.18
C PRO A 40 -8.42 -1.11 -5.02
N GLN A 41 -7.26 -0.54 -5.34
CA GLN A 41 -6.22 -0.21 -4.37
C GLN A 41 -6.65 0.83 -3.32
N SER A 42 -7.61 1.69 -3.67
CA SER A 42 -8.05 2.84 -2.87
C SER A 42 -9.51 2.76 -2.43
N ASN A 43 -10.24 1.70 -2.81
CA ASN A 43 -11.67 1.62 -2.53
C ASN A 43 -11.99 0.82 -1.26
N LEU A 44 -12.27 1.55 -0.18
CA LEU A 44 -12.72 0.98 1.10
C LEU A 44 -14.16 0.47 1.07
N LEU A 45 -15.00 0.96 0.15
CA LEU A 45 -16.42 0.58 0.05
C LEU A 45 -16.62 -0.76 -0.68
N GLY A 46 -15.54 -1.32 -1.22
CA GLY A 46 -15.50 -2.62 -1.85
C GLY A 46 -15.78 -2.62 -3.34
N TYR A 47 -15.26 -3.65 -4.00
CA TYR A 47 -15.38 -3.88 -5.44
C TYR A 47 -15.59 -5.37 -5.69
N SER A 48 -16.22 -5.67 -6.83
CA SER A 48 -16.62 -7.00 -7.26
C SER A 48 -15.77 -7.50 -8.43
N ASN A 49 -15.96 -8.77 -8.81
CA ASN A 49 -15.40 -9.29 -10.07
C ASN A 49 -15.88 -8.48 -11.28
N ALA A 50 -17.14 -8.03 -11.27
CA ALA A 50 -17.71 -7.24 -12.35
C ALA A 50 -17.00 -5.89 -12.48
N ASP A 51 -16.65 -5.25 -11.35
CA ASP A 51 -15.91 -4.00 -11.35
C ASP A 51 -14.50 -4.17 -11.91
N LEU A 52 -13.81 -5.28 -11.59
CA LEU A 52 -12.48 -5.58 -12.15
C LEU A 52 -12.52 -5.82 -13.66
N VAL A 53 -13.53 -6.56 -14.15
CA VAL A 53 -13.73 -6.78 -15.58
C VAL A 53 -14.07 -5.46 -16.28
N ALA A 54 -14.99 -4.68 -15.71
CA ALA A 54 -15.36 -3.37 -16.25
C ALA A 54 -14.17 -2.42 -16.27
N LEU A 55 -13.34 -2.42 -15.21
CA LEU A 55 -12.11 -1.62 -15.15
C LEU A 55 -11.15 -2.01 -16.28
N ALA A 56 -10.87 -3.30 -16.46
CA ALA A 56 -9.97 -3.79 -17.50
C ALA A 56 -10.44 -3.41 -18.91
N GLN A 57 -11.76 -3.47 -19.15
CA GLN A 57 -12.36 -3.11 -20.44
C GLN A 57 -12.35 -1.60 -20.68
N ASN A 58 -12.58 -0.79 -19.64
CA ASN A 58 -12.76 0.65 -19.77
C ASN A 58 -11.43 1.42 -19.85
N LEU A 59 -10.37 0.93 -19.18
CA LEU A 59 -9.06 1.61 -19.19
C LEU A 59 -8.39 1.65 -20.58
N GLY A 60 -8.76 0.75 -21.48
CA GLY A 60 -8.03 0.57 -22.74
C GLY A 60 -6.59 0.08 -22.52
N PRO A 61 -5.85 -0.27 -23.59
CA PRO A 61 -4.58 -1.00 -23.47
C PRO A 61 -3.46 -0.18 -22.82
N GLU A 62 -3.37 1.12 -23.12
CA GLU A 62 -2.31 1.99 -22.61
C GLU A 62 -2.46 2.25 -21.11
N VAL A 63 -3.62 2.73 -20.67
CA VAL A 63 -3.85 3.06 -19.26
C VAL A 63 -3.90 1.80 -18.40
N LEU A 64 -4.39 0.69 -18.94
CA LEU A 64 -4.30 -0.62 -18.26
C LEU A 64 -2.84 -1.03 -18.06
N ALA A 65 -1.96 -0.85 -19.04
CA ALA A 65 -0.54 -1.12 -18.88
C ALA A 65 0.10 -0.24 -17.79
N THR A 66 -0.24 1.05 -17.75
CA THR A 66 0.20 1.97 -16.69
C THR A 66 -0.31 1.51 -15.32
N TYR A 67 -1.60 1.16 -15.21
CA TYR A 67 -2.20 0.69 -13.96
C TYR A 67 -1.53 -0.61 -13.46
N LYS A 68 -1.25 -1.55 -14.37
CA LYS A 68 -0.49 -2.77 -14.05
C LYS A 68 0.94 -2.47 -13.63
N ALA A 69 1.59 -1.48 -14.23
CA ALA A 69 2.94 -1.06 -13.85
C ALA A 69 2.97 -0.48 -12.43
N ILE A 70 1.91 0.24 -12.00
CA ILE A 70 1.78 0.71 -10.61
C ILE A 70 1.76 -0.49 -9.66
N LEU A 71 0.84 -1.44 -9.89
CA LEU A 71 0.70 -2.67 -9.08
C LEU A 71 1.97 -3.51 -9.02
N THR A 72 2.74 -3.53 -10.11
CA THR A 72 3.91 -4.41 -10.26
C THR A 72 5.20 -3.80 -9.72
N TYR A 73 5.34 -2.46 -9.80
CA TYR A 73 6.61 -1.79 -9.51
C TYR A 73 6.49 -0.72 -8.44
N LEU A 74 5.57 0.22 -8.60
CA LEU A 74 5.46 1.36 -7.69
C LEU A 74 4.92 0.96 -6.32
N ASP A 75 3.86 0.14 -6.27
CA ASP A 75 3.29 -0.36 -5.01
C ASP A 75 4.33 -1.18 -4.21
N PRO A 76 5.02 -2.19 -4.82
CA PRO A 76 6.11 -2.90 -4.16
C PRO A 76 7.30 -2.03 -3.72
N ALA A 77 7.65 -0.99 -4.49
CA ALA A 77 8.70 -0.06 -4.10
C ALA A 77 8.27 0.78 -2.89
N PHE A 78 7.03 1.29 -2.90
CA PHE A 78 6.44 2.04 -1.81
C PHE A 78 6.42 1.22 -0.52
N ILE A 79 5.85 0.00 -0.58
CA ILE A 79 5.72 -0.85 0.61
C ILE A 79 7.08 -1.23 1.19
N ALA A 80 8.11 -1.44 0.35
CA ALA A 80 9.47 -1.68 0.80
C ALA A 80 10.07 -0.46 1.53
N CYS A 81 9.94 0.74 0.96
CA CYS A 81 10.40 1.98 1.60
C CYS A 81 9.64 2.26 2.91
N PHE A 82 8.32 2.06 2.91
CA PHE A 82 7.49 2.23 4.10
C PHE A 82 7.85 1.22 5.19
N ALA A 83 8.07 -0.05 4.84
CA ALA A 83 8.48 -1.07 5.79
C ALA A 83 9.85 -0.76 6.39
N ALA A 84 10.82 -0.32 5.58
CA ALA A 84 12.12 0.11 6.05
C ALA A 84 12.01 1.30 7.01
N PHE A 85 11.23 2.32 6.65
CA PHE A 85 10.94 3.46 7.52
C PHE A 85 10.33 3.02 8.86
N PHE A 86 9.32 2.17 8.79
CA PHE A 86 8.59 1.67 9.94
C PHE A 86 9.50 0.88 10.90
N VAL A 87 10.28 -0.07 10.36
CA VAL A 87 11.22 -0.87 11.16
C VAL A 87 12.26 0.04 11.81
N LEU A 88 12.84 0.98 11.07
CA LEU A 88 13.85 1.89 11.62
C LEU A 88 13.28 2.80 12.73
N MET A 89 12.00 3.18 12.66
CA MET A 89 11.33 3.97 13.70
C MET A 89 10.94 3.15 14.93
N THR A 90 10.54 1.89 14.74
CA THR A 90 9.98 1.05 15.82
C THR A 90 10.99 0.12 16.48
N TRP A 91 12.15 -0.09 15.86
CA TRP A 91 13.21 -0.97 16.36
C TRP A 91 13.66 -0.66 17.80
N PRO A 92 13.84 -1.68 18.68
CA PRO A 92 13.86 -3.13 18.40
C PRO A 92 12.54 -3.87 18.67
N ARG A 93 11.38 -3.21 18.57
CA ARG A 93 10.10 -3.82 18.97
C ARG A 93 9.67 -4.95 18.02
N ARG A 94 9.84 -6.21 18.42
CA ARG A 94 9.49 -7.41 17.62
C ARG A 94 8.03 -7.47 17.19
N TRP A 95 7.09 -7.06 18.05
CA TRP A 95 5.67 -7.01 17.70
C TRP A 95 5.40 -6.05 16.52
N ALA A 96 6.16 -4.94 16.43
CA ALA A 96 6.04 -3.99 15.33
C ALA A 96 6.58 -4.62 14.04
N MET A 97 7.66 -5.41 14.12
CA MET A 97 8.16 -6.18 12.97
C MET A 97 7.14 -7.19 12.46
N ALA A 98 6.45 -7.90 13.35
CA ALA A 98 5.38 -8.83 12.94
C ALA A 98 4.24 -8.08 12.23
N LEU A 99 3.83 -6.93 12.76
CA LEU A 99 2.78 -6.10 12.19
C LEU A 99 3.13 -5.60 10.77
N ILE A 100 4.34 -5.06 10.58
CA ILE A 100 4.74 -4.56 9.26
C ILE A 100 4.92 -5.68 8.24
N LEU A 101 5.39 -6.86 8.67
CA LEU A 101 5.47 -8.03 7.79
C LEU A 101 4.07 -8.50 7.36
N ALA A 102 3.11 -8.52 8.28
CA ALA A 102 1.72 -8.81 7.94
C ALA A 102 1.15 -7.80 6.94
N TYR A 103 1.44 -6.50 7.14
CA TYR A 103 1.00 -5.45 6.21
C TYR A 103 1.59 -5.65 4.81
N VAL A 104 2.91 -5.86 4.72
CA VAL A 104 3.61 -6.13 3.45
C VAL A 104 3.02 -7.37 2.76
N ALA A 105 2.79 -8.45 3.49
CA ALA A 105 2.22 -9.67 2.93
C ALA A 105 0.80 -9.45 2.40
N ALA A 106 -0.04 -8.73 3.13
CA ALA A 106 -1.40 -8.42 2.69
C ALA A 106 -1.43 -7.55 1.43
N ASP A 107 -0.59 -6.51 1.37
CA ASP A 107 -0.49 -5.59 0.23
C ASP A 107 0.00 -6.30 -1.04
N LEU A 108 1.09 -7.07 -0.94
CA LEU A 108 1.60 -7.83 -2.09
C LEU A 108 0.61 -8.91 -2.56
N THR A 109 -0.12 -9.53 -1.64
CA THR A 109 -1.15 -10.52 -1.99
C THR A 109 -2.31 -9.87 -2.72
N GLU A 110 -2.82 -8.74 -2.23
CA GLU A 110 -3.84 -7.95 -2.92
C GLU A 110 -3.40 -7.57 -4.35
N ASN A 111 -2.19 -7.02 -4.51
CA ASN A 111 -1.67 -6.62 -5.81
C ASN A 111 -1.61 -7.79 -6.79
N ARG A 112 -1.22 -8.99 -6.32
CA ARG A 112 -1.21 -10.19 -7.17
C ARG A 112 -2.61 -10.68 -7.51
N LEU A 113 -3.57 -10.61 -6.59
CA LEU A 113 -4.94 -10.98 -6.88
C LEU A 113 -5.57 -10.04 -7.92
N ILE A 114 -5.35 -8.73 -7.79
CA ILE A 114 -5.82 -7.73 -8.77
C ILE A 114 -5.16 -7.98 -10.13
N LEU A 115 -3.83 -8.15 -10.19
CA LEU A 115 -3.13 -8.42 -11.45
C LEU A 115 -3.62 -9.70 -12.13
N THR A 116 -3.78 -10.77 -11.38
CA THR A 116 -4.31 -12.05 -11.90
C THR A 116 -5.72 -11.86 -12.45
N ALA A 117 -6.55 -11.06 -11.78
CA ALA A 117 -7.89 -10.73 -12.25
C ALA A 117 -7.91 -9.83 -13.49
N LEU A 118 -6.91 -8.98 -13.69
CA LEU A 118 -6.80 -8.14 -14.90
C LEU A 118 -6.19 -8.89 -16.09
N GLU A 119 -5.45 -9.97 -15.85
CA GLU A 119 -4.80 -10.81 -16.87
C GLU A 119 -5.58 -12.08 -17.21
N GLY A 120 -6.49 -12.48 -16.32
CA GLY A 120 -7.23 -13.73 -16.42
C GLY A 120 -8.26 -13.75 -17.55
N PRO A 121 -8.68 -14.95 -18.00
CA PRO A 121 -9.75 -15.09 -18.97
C PRO A 121 -11.06 -14.53 -18.40
N VAL A 122 -11.88 -13.94 -19.28
CA VAL A 122 -13.25 -13.50 -18.95
C VAL A 122 -14.21 -14.66 -19.30
N PRO A 123 -15.10 -15.08 -18.38
CA PRO A 123 -15.35 -14.51 -17.05
C PRO A 123 -14.33 -14.96 -16.00
N LEU A 124 -14.02 -14.07 -15.07
CA LEU A 124 -13.10 -14.36 -13.97
C LEU A 124 -13.64 -15.46 -13.06
N PRO A 125 -12.77 -16.33 -12.49
CA PRO A 125 -13.17 -17.28 -11.48
C PRO A 125 -13.94 -16.58 -10.35
N VAL A 126 -15.07 -17.18 -9.98
CA VAL A 126 -15.86 -16.77 -8.82
C VAL A 126 -14.91 -16.71 -7.62
N GLN A 127 -14.94 -15.61 -6.85
CA GLN A 127 -14.14 -15.30 -5.65
C GLN A 127 -12.85 -14.49 -5.81
N GLN A 128 -12.27 -14.30 -7.02
CA GLN A 128 -11.00 -13.54 -7.12
C GLN A 128 -11.08 -12.09 -6.65
N GLY A 129 -12.08 -11.33 -7.10
CA GLY A 129 -12.33 -9.95 -6.67
C GLY A 129 -12.76 -9.85 -5.22
N SER A 130 -13.57 -10.79 -4.73
CA SER A 130 -13.94 -10.86 -3.31
C SER A 130 -12.74 -11.13 -2.39
N ALA A 131 -11.82 -12.00 -2.82
CA ALA A 131 -10.57 -12.25 -2.11
C ALA A 131 -9.66 -11.03 -2.15
N ALA A 132 -9.49 -10.41 -3.31
CA ALA A 132 -8.72 -9.17 -3.45
C ALA A 132 -9.27 -8.07 -2.52
N TYR A 133 -10.59 -7.88 -2.48
CA TYR A 133 -11.23 -6.93 -1.59
C TYR A 133 -11.01 -7.26 -0.10
N LEU A 134 -11.07 -8.53 0.29
CA LEU A 134 -10.74 -8.92 1.66
C LEU A 134 -9.31 -8.47 2.04
N PHE A 135 -8.34 -8.67 1.15
CA PHE A 135 -6.97 -8.21 1.37
C PHE A 135 -6.87 -6.67 1.36
N THR A 136 -7.67 -5.96 0.55
CA THR A 136 -7.83 -4.51 0.63
C THR A 136 -8.27 -4.08 2.04
N LEU A 137 -9.26 -4.73 2.64
CA LEU A 137 -9.68 -4.40 4.02
C LEU A 137 -8.58 -4.72 5.04
N VAL A 138 -7.98 -5.91 4.95
CA VAL A 138 -6.92 -6.34 5.86
C VAL A 138 -5.73 -5.38 5.80
N LYS A 139 -5.28 -4.98 4.61
CA LYS A 139 -4.15 -4.06 4.47
C LYS A 139 -4.46 -2.69 5.09
N PHE A 140 -5.70 -2.17 4.98
CA PHE A 140 -6.07 -0.89 5.60
C PHE A 140 -6.09 -0.97 7.13
N VAL A 141 -6.61 -2.07 7.69
CA VAL A 141 -6.56 -2.32 9.15
C VAL A 141 -5.11 -2.40 9.63
N LEU A 142 -4.25 -3.11 8.91
CA LEU A 142 -2.83 -3.24 9.23
C LEU A 142 -2.08 -1.92 9.08
N PHE A 143 -2.41 -1.12 8.06
CA PHE A 143 -1.87 0.22 7.86
C PHE A 143 -2.24 1.15 9.02
N ALA A 144 -3.51 1.15 9.44
CA ALA A 144 -3.96 1.91 10.61
C ALA A 144 -3.23 1.44 11.89
N GLY A 145 -3.06 0.13 12.06
CA GLY A 145 -2.24 -0.44 13.14
C GLY A 145 -0.79 0.06 13.10
N CYS A 146 -0.17 0.12 11.93
CA CYS A 146 1.17 0.66 11.75
C CYS A 146 1.22 2.15 12.12
N ALA A 147 0.25 2.95 11.70
CA ALA A 147 0.18 4.36 12.06
C ALA A 147 0.08 4.56 13.59
N VAL A 148 -0.79 3.80 14.26
CA VAL A 148 -0.92 3.81 15.72
C VAL A 148 0.40 3.40 16.40
N ALA A 149 1.06 2.36 15.91
CA ALA A 149 2.35 1.88 16.41
C ALA A 149 3.46 2.94 16.30
N LEU A 150 3.51 3.66 15.17
CA LEU A 150 4.45 4.76 14.95
C LEU A 150 4.19 5.92 15.90
N ILE A 151 2.93 6.36 16.02
CA ILE A 151 2.53 7.45 16.93
C ILE A 151 2.88 7.10 18.37
N TRP A 152 2.54 5.89 18.81
CA TRP A 152 2.82 5.40 20.16
C TRP A 152 4.32 5.35 20.46
N THR A 153 5.11 4.81 19.52
CA THR A 153 6.57 4.73 19.66
C THR A 153 7.20 6.12 19.69
N TRP A 154 6.76 7.01 18.82
CA TRP A 154 7.24 8.39 18.77
C TRP A 154 6.96 9.12 20.09
N ARG A 155 5.73 9.04 20.61
CA ARG A 155 5.35 9.65 21.89
C ARG A 155 6.23 9.16 23.04
N ARG A 156 6.45 7.84 23.16
CA ARG A 156 7.33 7.28 24.21
C ARG A 156 8.77 7.79 24.09
N ASN A 157 9.29 7.87 22.87
CA ASN A 157 10.64 8.37 22.63
C ASN A 157 10.77 9.87 22.98
N VAL A 158 9.75 10.69 22.71
CA VAL A 158 9.75 12.12 23.10
C VAL A 158 9.68 12.29 24.61
N VAL A 159 8.80 11.55 25.29
CA VAL A 159 8.66 11.60 26.76
C VAL A 159 9.95 11.18 27.45
N SER A 160 10.57 10.08 27.02
CA SER A 160 11.83 9.59 27.60
C SER A 160 12.99 10.59 27.50
N ARG A 161 13.00 11.47 26.48
CA ARG A 161 14.02 12.50 26.31
C ARG A 161 13.78 13.73 27.18
N ARG A 162 12.54 14.01 27.59
CA ARG A 162 12.19 15.14 28.45
C ARG A 162 12.34 14.82 29.95
N GLY A 163 12.21 13.55 30.33
CA GLY A 163 12.37 13.12 31.73
C GLY A 163 13.82 12.82 32.17
N GLY A 164 14.79 12.89 31.26
CA GLY A 164 16.21 12.58 31.53
C GLY A 164 17.11 13.79 31.80
N THR A 165 16.53 14.96 32.11
CA THR A 165 17.25 16.19 32.49
C THR A 165 17.04 16.55 33.97
N GLY A 166 16.82 15.56 34.83
CA GLY A 166 16.70 15.71 36.28
C GLY A 166 17.88 15.08 36.99
#